data_AF-A0A699ZJT1-F1
#
_entry.id   AF-A0A699ZJT1-F1
#
_cell.length_a   1.000
_cell.length_b   1.000
_cell.length_c   1.000
_cell.angle_alpha   90.00
_cell.angle_beta   90.00
_cell.angle_gamma   90.00
#
_symmetry.space_group_name_H-M   'P 1'
#
loop_
_entity.id
_entity.type
_entity.pdbx_description
1 polymer ?
#
loop_
_entity_poly.entity_id
_entity_poly.type
_entity_poly.pdbx_seq_one_letter_code
_entity_poly.pdbx_strand_id
1 'polypeptide(L)'
;MVFIVGEFALVLVAFLLQRWQLMCYCISAISALSMVVLLFVPESPRWLLAMGRQAEAEAVMSKIAEVNGTRMPLEPLTNPPPAADGNQLSLGAILKHRNICRRFTILAYVWCVLCMCYYGISLAVNSLQGSIYLIFLLAAAAEIPANLLGMWLIERIGRHNTLAAGILLAGLSCLVCSFCPPGPTQAIFAAIGKFGCAGAFTIASIFTSELFPTLVRSAVLGAENESARLGGIAAPFVVLLGTQLHNPSLPFVLFGVTSVLAGLLILTLPETLGAPLPDTMQDLDAISSIFSSGAYKQGWRAAGNALFHTRAHGSRQNLQRVSEEADDKPPSCAGPIQHVQEVLLTKSDGKPPTPVDAYSIVVMPQQPHADGER
;
A
#
# COMPACT_ATOMS: atom_id res chain seq x y z
N MET A 1 -2.85 5.56 5.95
CA MET A 1 -3.13 5.89 7.37
C MET A 1 -3.70 7.29 7.55
N VAL A 2 -3.13 8.36 6.96
CA VAL A 2 -3.67 9.74 7.08
C VAL A 2 -5.13 9.85 6.64
N PHE A 3 -5.52 9.15 5.57
CA PHE A 3 -6.90 9.11 5.09
C PHE A 3 -7.90 8.64 6.16
N ILE A 4 -7.60 7.53 6.85
CA ILE A 4 -8.43 6.96 7.91
C ILE A 4 -8.57 7.94 9.10
N VAL A 5 -7.47 8.63 9.47
CA VAL A 5 -7.52 9.66 10.52
C VAL A 5 -8.47 10.79 10.12
N GLY A 6 -8.48 11.17 8.84
CA GLY A 6 -9.43 12.11 8.27
C GLY A 6 -10.88 11.63 8.37
N GLU A 7 -11.15 10.35 8.12
CA GLU A 7 -12.50 9.76 8.28
C GLU A 7 -12.96 9.79 9.74
N PHE A 8 -12.08 9.44 10.70
CA PHE A 8 -12.41 9.54 12.13
C PHE A 8 -12.69 10.98 12.55
N ALA A 9 -11.88 11.93 12.10
CA ALA A 9 -12.11 13.35 12.36
C ALA A 9 -13.44 13.81 11.76
N LEU A 10 -13.76 13.36 10.54
CA LEU A 10 -15.03 13.65 9.88
C LEU A 10 -16.22 13.14 10.69
N VAL A 11 -16.19 11.88 11.14
CA VAL A 11 -17.26 11.30 11.97
C VAL A 11 -17.41 12.05 13.29
N LEU A 12 -16.29 12.42 13.94
CA LEU A 12 -16.30 13.17 15.19
C LEU A 12 -16.97 14.54 15.00
N VAL A 13 -16.57 15.28 13.96
CA VAL A 13 -17.16 16.58 13.64
C VAL A 13 -18.64 16.42 13.30
N ALA A 14 -19.02 15.40 12.52
CA ALA A 14 -20.41 15.13 12.16
C ALA A 14 -21.27 14.77 13.38
N PHE A 15 -20.72 14.03 14.35
CA PHE A 15 -21.40 13.67 15.59
C PHE A 15 -21.62 14.88 16.50
N LEU A 16 -20.61 15.74 16.64
CA LEU A 16 -20.68 16.96 17.46
C LEU A 16 -21.53 18.06 16.82
N LEU A 17 -21.42 18.22 15.49
CA LEU A 17 -22.09 19.25 14.71
C LEU A 17 -23.14 18.59 13.80
N GLN A 18 -24.33 18.39 14.35
CA GLN A 18 -25.46 17.79 13.63
C GLN A 18 -26.08 18.71 12.56
N ARG A 19 -25.57 19.95 12.42
CA ARG A 19 -25.95 20.88 11.34
C ARG A 19 -24.96 20.75 10.19
N TRP A 20 -25.45 20.27 9.04
CA TRP A 20 -24.61 20.00 7.87
C TRP A 20 -23.82 21.24 7.39
N GLN A 21 -24.36 22.46 7.52
CA GLN A 21 -23.63 23.68 7.14
C GLN A 21 -22.41 23.92 8.02
N LEU A 22 -22.57 23.77 9.35
CA LEU A 22 -21.47 23.95 10.31
C LEU A 22 -20.41 22.88 10.10
N MET A 23 -20.84 21.64 9.84
CA MET A 23 -19.93 20.55 9.46
C MET A 23 -19.10 20.92 8.22
N CYS A 24 -19.73 21.41 7.14
CA CYS A 24 -19.03 21.86 5.94
C CYS A 24 -18.01 22.96 6.26
N TYR A 25 -18.40 24.01 6.99
CA TYR A 25 -17.48 25.09 7.34
C TYR A 25 -16.30 24.61 8.20
N CYS A 26 -16.55 23.75 9.19
CA CYS A 26 -15.49 23.20 10.03
C CYS A 26 -14.50 22.34 9.23
N ILE A 27 -14.99 21.45 8.36
CA ILE A 27 -14.12 20.61 7.52
C ILE A 27 -13.32 21.47 6.53
N SER A 28 -13.94 22.48 5.93
CA SER A 28 -13.25 23.43 5.06
C SER A 28 -12.18 24.22 5.82
N ALA A 29 -12.44 24.62 7.07
CA ALA A 29 -11.46 25.31 7.91
C ALA A 29 -10.29 24.39 8.28
N ILE A 30 -10.55 23.13 8.65
CA ILE A 30 -9.50 22.13 8.93
C ILE A 30 -8.64 21.90 7.67
N SER A 31 -9.28 21.79 6.51
CA SER A 31 -8.60 21.61 5.22
C SER A 31 -7.79 22.85 4.81
N ALA A 32 -8.28 24.06 5.09
CA ALA A 32 -7.55 25.29 4.86
C ALA A 32 -6.34 25.41 5.80
N LEU A 33 -6.49 25.01 7.07
CA LEU A 33 -5.41 25.01 8.03
C LEU A 33 -4.30 24.03 7.63
N SER A 34 -4.62 22.90 6.99
CA SER A 34 -3.60 21.97 6.51
C SER A 34 -2.71 22.57 5.41
N MET A 35 -3.17 23.60 4.67
CA MET A 35 -2.34 24.34 3.73
C MET A 35 -1.19 25.12 4.40
N VAL A 36 -1.28 25.39 5.70
CA VAL A 36 -0.17 25.98 6.46
C VAL A 36 1.07 25.08 6.42
N VAL A 37 0.90 23.75 6.28
CA VAL A 37 2.02 22.82 6.13
C VAL A 37 2.86 23.16 4.89
N LEU A 38 2.26 23.68 3.81
CA LEU A 38 2.98 24.09 2.60
C LEU A 38 4.00 25.21 2.86
N LEU A 39 3.83 26.00 3.92
CA LEU A 39 4.80 27.04 4.30
C LEU A 39 6.08 26.48 4.92
N PHE A 40 6.03 25.25 5.45
CA PHE A 40 7.16 24.61 6.13
C PHE A 40 7.85 23.55 5.27
N VAL A 41 7.22 23.08 4.20
CA VAL A 41 7.77 22.06 3.31
C VAL A 41 8.74 22.73 2.33
N PRO A 42 10.04 22.34 2.33
CA PRO A 42 10.97 22.86 1.35
C PRO A 42 10.64 22.32 -0.05
N GLU A 43 11.01 23.08 -1.07
CA GLU A 43 10.84 22.68 -2.47
C GLU A 43 11.64 21.40 -2.80
N SER A 44 11.17 20.62 -3.77
CA SER A 44 11.82 19.36 -4.15
C SER A 44 13.24 19.58 -4.70
N PRO A 45 14.29 18.95 -4.12
CA PRO A 45 15.66 19.08 -4.62
C PRO A 45 15.81 18.68 -6.09
N ARG A 46 15.06 17.67 -6.54
CA ARG A 46 15.08 17.24 -7.95
C ARG A 46 14.49 18.29 -8.88
N TRP A 47 13.43 18.98 -8.45
CA TRP A 47 12.84 20.07 -9.23
C TRP A 47 13.76 21.29 -9.26
N LEU A 48 14.40 21.63 -8.14
CA LEU A 48 15.40 22.70 -8.07
C LEU A 48 16.58 22.44 -9.01
N LEU A 49 17.11 21.21 -9.04
CA LEU A 49 18.14 20.79 -10.00
C LEU A 49 17.66 20.90 -11.46
N ALA A 50 16.45 20.43 -11.75
CA ALA A 50 15.88 20.52 -13.10
C ALA A 50 15.68 21.98 -13.58
N MET A 51 15.46 22.92 -12.65
CA MET A 51 15.36 24.35 -12.91
C MET A 51 16.74 25.06 -12.93
N GLY A 52 17.85 24.32 -12.80
CA GLY A 52 19.20 24.88 -12.74
C GLY A 52 19.55 25.58 -11.43
N ARG A 53 18.70 25.47 -10.39
CA ARG A 53 18.90 26.07 -9.06
C ARG A 53 19.70 25.14 -8.15
N GLN A 54 20.92 24.80 -8.56
CA GLN A 54 21.73 23.77 -7.91
C GLN A 54 22.11 24.13 -6.45
N ALA A 55 22.49 25.38 -6.18
CA ALA A 55 22.85 25.82 -4.82
C ALA A 55 21.69 25.67 -3.82
N GLU A 56 20.45 25.90 -4.27
CA GLU A 56 19.27 25.72 -3.43
C GLU A 56 18.95 24.24 -3.20
N ALA A 57 19.15 23.40 -4.20
CA ALA A 57 18.98 21.95 -4.06
C ALA A 57 19.97 21.38 -3.04
N GLU A 58 21.23 21.82 -3.08
CA GLU A 58 22.26 21.46 -2.11
C GLU A 58 21.93 21.96 -0.70
N ALA A 59 21.42 23.20 -0.56
CA ALA A 59 20.97 23.73 0.72
C ALA A 59 19.83 22.89 1.32
N VAL A 60 18.83 22.51 0.52
CA VAL A 60 17.74 21.63 0.99
C VAL A 60 18.26 20.24 1.37
N MET A 61 19.12 19.64 0.55
CA MET A 61 19.71 18.33 0.82
C MET A 61 20.60 18.32 2.06
N SER A 62 21.38 19.37 2.29
CA SER A 62 22.21 19.52 3.49
C SER A 62 21.35 19.58 4.75
N LYS A 63 20.25 20.34 4.72
CA LYS A 63 19.30 20.42 5.83
C LYS A 63 18.61 19.09 6.11
N ILE A 64 18.27 18.33 5.08
CA ILE A 64 17.71 16.97 5.22
C ILE A 64 18.75 16.03 5.84
N ALA A 65 20.02 16.12 5.40
CA ALA A 65 21.11 15.30 5.92
C ALA A 65 21.38 15.60 7.40
N GLU A 66 21.42 16.89 7.79
CA GLU A 66 21.54 17.32 9.19
C GLU A 66 20.42 16.76 10.08
N VAL A 67 19.17 16.86 9.62
CA VAL A 67 18.00 16.34 10.38
C VAL A 67 18.04 14.82 10.49
N ASN A 68 18.51 14.13 9.45
CA ASN A 68 18.61 12.67 9.43
C ASN A 68 19.89 12.13 10.09
N GLY A 69 20.78 13.00 10.58
CA GLY A 69 22.08 12.61 11.15
C GLY A 69 23.04 11.99 10.14
N THR A 70 22.82 12.20 8.84
CA THR A 70 23.65 11.69 7.75
C THR A 70 24.49 12.80 7.13
N ARG A 71 25.51 12.44 6.35
CA ARG A 71 26.35 13.40 5.60
C ARG A 71 25.90 13.44 4.15
N MET A 72 26.00 14.61 3.51
CA MET A 72 25.80 14.70 2.07
C MET A 72 26.76 13.75 1.33
N PRO A 73 26.31 13.11 0.24
CA PRO A 73 27.20 12.42 -0.69
C PRO A 73 28.33 13.37 -1.13
N LEU A 74 29.55 12.84 -1.21
CA LEU A 74 30.72 13.60 -1.69
C LEU A 74 30.66 13.89 -3.20
N GLU A 75 29.79 13.16 -3.91
CA GLU A 75 29.55 13.33 -5.33
C GLU A 75 28.62 14.53 -5.55
N PRO A 76 28.95 15.46 -6.46
CA PRO A 76 28.09 16.60 -6.75
C PRO A 76 26.71 16.12 -7.20
N LEU A 77 25.66 16.85 -6.81
CA LEU A 77 24.30 16.57 -7.26
C LEU A 77 24.25 16.72 -8.78
N THR A 78 24.35 15.61 -9.50
CA THR A 78 24.29 15.61 -10.96
C THR A 78 22.90 16.09 -11.37
N ASN A 79 22.85 16.97 -12.37
CA ASN A 79 21.59 17.30 -13.01
C ASN A 79 20.89 15.98 -13.38
N PRO A 80 19.60 15.81 -13.06
CA PRO A 80 18.85 14.72 -13.65
C PRO A 80 19.11 14.78 -15.17
N PRO A 81 19.31 13.63 -15.85
CA PRO A 81 19.43 13.64 -17.31
C PRO A 81 18.31 14.52 -17.85
N PRO A 82 18.60 15.44 -18.79
CA PRO A 82 17.63 16.43 -19.24
C PRO A 82 16.31 15.70 -19.42
N ALA A 83 15.27 16.13 -18.70
CA ALA A 83 13.95 15.58 -18.90
C ALA A 83 13.73 15.69 -20.41
N ALA A 84 13.79 14.53 -21.09
CA ALA A 84 14.00 14.48 -22.53
C ALA A 84 13.10 15.54 -23.15
N ASP A 85 13.70 16.45 -23.93
CA ASP A 85 13.10 17.67 -24.49
C ASP A 85 11.59 17.66 -24.37
N GLY A 86 10.98 18.70 -23.78
CA GLY A 86 9.55 18.82 -23.44
C GLY A 86 8.52 18.51 -24.54
N ASN A 87 8.96 17.98 -25.68
CA ASN A 87 8.24 17.42 -26.80
C ASN A 87 8.22 15.86 -26.89
N GLN A 88 8.88 15.07 -26.04
CA GLN A 88 8.88 13.60 -26.19
C GLN A 88 8.75 12.81 -24.87
N LEU A 89 7.53 12.80 -24.30
CA LEU A 89 6.91 11.64 -23.62
C LEU A 89 5.43 11.96 -23.35
N SER A 90 4.71 12.39 -24.38
CA SER A 90 3.26 12.56 -24.30
C SER A 90 2.61 11.22 -23.92
N LEU A 91 1.57 11.24 -23.06
CA LEU A 91 0.71 10.08 -22.80
C LEU A 91 0.32 9.37 -24.10
N GLY A 92 0.11 10.11 -25.19
CA GLY A 92 -0.17 9.56 -26.52
C GLY A 92 0.97 8.73 -27.14
N ALA A 93 2.24 9.05 -26.86
CA ALA A 93 3.39 8.27 -27.33
C ALA A 93 3.55 6.96 -26.53
N ILE A 94 3.23 7.00 -25.24
CA ILE A 94 3.21 5.83 -24.34
C ILE A 94 2.07 4.88 -24.74
N LEU A 95 0.92 5.45 -25.12
CA LEU A 95 -0.23 4.72 -25.68
C LEU A 95 0.02 4.11 -27.08
N LYS A 96 1.22 4.27 -27.67
CA LYS A 96 1.60 3.48 -28.86
C LYS A 96 2.18 2.12 -28.50
N HIS A 97 2.76 1.96 -27.30
CA HIS A 97 3.40 0.71 -26.91
C HIS A 97 2.35 -0.29 -26.40
N ARG A 98 2.10 -1.36 -27.17
CA ARG A 98 1.00 -2.30 -26.92
C ARG A 98 1.01 -2.92 -25.51
N ASN A 99 2.19 -3.22 -24.96
CA ASN A 99 2.32 -3.79 -23.62
C ASN A 99 1.97 -2.77 -22.52
N ILE A 100 2.40 -1.51 -22.68
CA ILE A 100 2.14 -0.44 -21.71
C ILE A 100 0.67 -0.04 -21.76
N CYS A 101 0.09 0.06 -22.96
CA CYS A 101 -1.35 0.29 -23.15
C CYS A 101 -2.17 -0.78 -22.45
N ARG A 102 -1.82 -2.05 -22.64
CA ARG A 102 -2.55 -3.16 -22.00
C ARG A 102 -2.53 -3.03 -20.49
N ARG A 103 -1.36 -2.77 -19.90
CA ARG A 103 -1.18 -2.56 -18.45
C ARG A 103 -1.99 -1.37 -17.97
N PHE A 104 -1.89 -0.23 -18.66
CA PHE A 104 -2.62 1.00 -18.35
C PHE A 104 -4.13 0.80 -18.41
N THR A 105 -4.67 0.22 -19.49
CA THR A 105 -6.11 0.01 -19.63
C THR A 105 -6.65 -0.93 -18.55
N ILE A 106 -5.92 -1.98 -18.20
CA ILE A 106 -6.33 -2.89 -17.12
C ILE A 106 -6.32 -2.16 -15.77
N LEU A 107 -5.26 -1.44 -15.45
CA LEU A 107 -5.18 -0.69 -14.19
C LEU A 107 -6.23 0.43 -14.14
N ALA A 108 -6.45 1.17 -15.23
CA ALA A 108 -7.49 2.19 -15.30
C ALA A 108 -8.88 1.62 -15.02
N TYR A 109 -9.18 0.42 -15.55
CA TYR A 109 -10.42 -0.30 -15.24
C TYR A 109 -10.47 -0.75 -13.77
N VAL A 110 -9.40 -1.32 -13.24
CA VAL A 110 -9.29 -1.74 -11.84
C VAL A 110 -9.53 -0.57 -10.88
N TRP A 111 -8.89 0.58 -11.13
CA TRP A 111 -9.05 1.80 -10.34
C TRP A 111 -10.47 2.33 -10.39
N CYS A 112 -11.09 2.35 -11.58
CA CYS A 112 -12.48 2.72 -11.74
C CYS A 112 -13.40 1.81 -10.91
N VAL A 113 -13.25 0.48 -11.04
CA VAL A 113 -14.08 -0.49 -10.32
C VAL A 113 -13.84 -0.46 -8.81
N LEU A 114 -12.59 -0.37 -8.36
CA LEU A 114 -12.25 -0.26 -6.93
C LEU A 114 -12.94 0.95 -6.31
N CYS A 115 -12.82 2.11 -6.96
CA CYS A 115 -13.42 3.35 -6.49
C CYS A 115 -14.94 3.29 -6.51
N MET A 116 -15.53 2.75 -7.59
CA MET A 116 -16.97 2.55 -7.71
C MET A 116 -17.52 1.62 -6.61
N CYS A 117 -16.85 0.50 -6.37
CA CYS A 117 -17.25 -0.49 -5.36
C CYS A 117 -17.10 0.06 -3.94
N TYR A 118 -15.97 0.73 -3.65
CA TYR A 118 -15.70 1.34 -2.34
C TYR A 118 -16.77 2.37 -1.93
N TYR A 119 -17.06 3.32 -2.83
CA TYR A 119 -18.10 4.33 -2.58
C TYR A 119 -19.50 3.73 -2.66
N GLY A 120 -19.75 2.82 -3.60
CA GLY A 120 -21.03 2.16 -3.80
C GLY A 120 -21.48 1.36 -2.59
N ILE A 121 -20.59 0.55 -2.00
CA ILE A 121 -20.84 -0.16 -0.74
C ILE A 121 -21.11 0.85 0.37
N SER A 122 -20.30 1.91 0.49
CA SER A 122 -20.48 2.91 1.55
C SER A 122 -21.84 3.62 1.45
N LEU A 123 -22.31 3.93 0.25
CA LEU A 123 -23.64 4.51 0.02
C LEU A 123 -24.77 3.51 0.26
N ALA A 124 -24.61 2.25 -0.15
CA ALA A 124 -25.61 1.20 0.06
C ALA A 124 -25.77 0.85 1.54
N VAL A 125 -24.67 0.81 2.31
CA VAL A 125 -24.65 0.53 3.75
C VAL A 125 -25.37 1.60 4.56
N ASN A 126 -25.40 2.86 4.11
CA ASN A 126 -26.21 3.91 4.75
C ASN A 126 -27.73 3.64 4.69
N SER A 127 -28.18 2.66 3.89
CA SER A 127 -29.58 2.23 3.86
C SER A 127 -29.92 1.22 4.98
N LEU A 128 -28.91 0.74 5.73
CA LEU A 128 -29.10 -0.18 6.85
C LEU A 128 -29.59 0.56 8.09
N GLN A 129 -30.51 -0.06 8.83
CA GLN A 129 -31.12 0.50 10.03
C GLN A 129 -30.09 0.61 11.17
N GLY A 130 -29.77 1.83 11.59
CA GLY A 130 -28.85 2.12 12.70
C GLY A 130 -28.41 3.59 12.75
N SER A 131 -27.55 3.94 13.71
CA SER A 131 -26.90 5.26 13.74
C SER A 131 -25.86 5.33 12.63
N ILE A 132 -26.06 6.24 11.66
CA ILE A 132 -25.16 6.48 10.53
C ILE A 132 -23.72 6.72 11.01
N TYR A 133 -23.56 7.45 12.12
CA TYR A 133 -22.26 7.76 12.72
C TYR A 133 -21.52 6.50 13.19
N LEU A 134 -22.22 5.58 13.85
CA LEU A 134 -21.61 4.34 14.35
C LEU A 134 -21.26 3.38 13.21
N ILE A 135 -22.13 3.27 12.21
CA ILE A 135 -21.90 2.42 11.04
C ILE A 135 -20.67 2.92 10.27
N PHE A 136 -20.56 4.24 10.05
CA PHE A 136 -19.41 4.83 9.37
C PHE A 136 -18.13 4.72 10.21
N LEU A 137 -18.20 4.93 11.52
CA LEU A 137 -17.06 4.76 12.44
C LEU A 137 -16.50 3.34 12.41
N LEU A 138 -17.38 2.33 12.49
CA LEU A 138 -16.99 0.93 12.45
C LEU A 138 -16.42 0.55 11.07
N ALA A 139 -16.98 1.10 9.99
CA ALA A 139 -16.46 0.91 8.65
C ALA A 139 -15.05 1.49 8.50
N ALA A 140 -14.80 2.72 8.98
CA ALA A 140 -13.47 3.35 8.99
C ALA A 140 -12.47 2.56 9.86
N ALA A 141 -12.91 2.09 11.03
CA ALA A 141 -12.09 1.27 11.92
C ALA A 141 -11.69 -0.07 11.28
N ALA A 142 -12.56 -0.67 10.46
CA ALA A 142 -12.26 -1.90 9.73
C ALA A 142 -11.18 -1.71 8.64
N GLU A 143 -10.92 -0.48 8.18
CA GLU A 143 -9.86 -0.20 7.20
C GLU A 143 -8.45 -0.29 7.79
N ILE A 144 -8.30 -0.06 9.11
CA ILE A 144 -7.00 -0.18 9.77
C ILE A 144 -6.45 -1.61 9.65
N PRO A 145 -7.15 -2.67 10.12
CA PRO A 145 -6.66 -4.03 9.97
C PRO A 145 -6.57 -4.45 8.50
N ALA A 146 -7.44 -3.93 7.62
CA ALA A 146 -7.36 -4.20 6.18
C ALA A 146 -6.02 -3.75 5.60
N ASN A 147 -5.61 -2.53 5.91
CA ASN A 147 -4.35 -1.96 5.41
C ASN A 147 -3.13 -2.59 6.06
N LEU A 148 -3.18 -2.90 7.36
CA LEU A 148 -2.09 -3.62 8.04
C LEU A 148 -1.91 -5.02 7.47
N LEU A 149 -3.00 -5.75 7.27
CA LEU A 149 -2.97 -7.08 6.67
C LEU A 149 -2.49 -6.99 5.22
N GLY A 150 -2.95 -6.01 4.44
CA GLY A 150 -2.49 -5.77 3.07
C GLY A 150 -0.98 -5.54 3.00
N MET A 151 -0.43 -4.66 3.85
CA MET A 151 1.01 -4.43 3.94
C MET A 151 1.79 -5.71 4.27
N TRP A 152 1.29 -6.50 5.22
CA TRP A 152 1.93 -7.77 5.58
C TRP A 152 1.87 -8.83 4.46
N LEU A 153 0.76 -8.89 3.71
CA LEU A 153 0.60 -9.84 2.60
C LEU A 153 1.47 -9.48 1.38
N ILE A 154 1.62 -8.18 1.06
CA ILE A 154 2.42 -7.72 -0.09
C ILE A 154 3.85 -8.27 -0.06
N GLU A 155 4.47 -8.30 1.13
CA GLU A 155 5.85 -8.77 1.30
C GLU A 155 5.98 -10.29 1.13
N ARG A 156 4.92 -11.06 1.41
CA ARG A 156 4.97 -12.53 1.41
C ARG A 156 4.46 -13.16 0.12
N ILE A 157 3.32 -12.69 -0.39
CA ILE A 157 2.58 -13.31 -1.50
C ILE A 157 2.82 -12.57 -2.82
N GLY A 158 3.37 -11.35 -2.74
CA GLY A 158 3.58 -10.46 -3.88
C GLY A 158 2.47 -9.40 -3.99
N ARG A 159 2.74 -8.36 -4.77
CA ARG A 159 1.81 -7.22 -4.94
C ARG A 159 0.61 -7.65 -5.77
N HIS A 160 0.88 -8.36 -6.86
CA HIS A 160 -0.13 -8.77 -7.84
C HIS A 160 -1.15 -9.75 -7.23
N ASN A 161 -0.67 -10.82 -6.58
CA ASN A 161 -1.56 -11.80 -5.94
C ASN A 161 -2.38 -11.18 -4.81
N THR A 162 -1.78 -10.30 -4.00
CA THR A 162 -2.49 -9.66 -2.88
C THR A 162 -3.55 -8.69 -3.40
N LEU A 163 -3.25 -7.93 -4.47
CA LEU A 163 -4.21 -7.05 -5.13
C LEU A 163 -5.38 -7.85 -5.72
N ALA A 164 -5.09 -8.92 -6.46
CA ALA A 164 -6.11 -9.79 -7.03
C ALA A 164 -6.97 -10.44 -5.95
N ALA A 165 -6.38 -10.96 -4.87
CA ALA A 165 -7.09 -11.56 -3.76
C ALA A 165 -8.04 -10.55 -3.07
N GLY A 166 -7.59 -9.32 -2.83
CA GLY A 166 -8.41 -8.27 -2.22
C GLY A 166 -9.63 -7.90 -3.07
N ILE A 167 -9.44 -7.75 -4.39
CA ILE A 167 -10.52 -7.41 -5.33
C ILE A 167 -11.48 -8.58 -5.54
N LEU A 168 -10.97 -9.81 -5.62
CA LEU A 168 -11.81 -11.01 -5.71
C LEU A 168 -12.62 -11.21 -4.42
N LEU A 169 -12.02 -10.99 -3.26
CA LEU A 169 -12.73 -11.01 -1.97
C LEU A 169 -13.85 -9.96 -1.96
N ALA A 170 -13.57 -8.75 -2.43
CA ALA A 170 -14.56 -7.69 -2.56
C ALA A 170 -15.70 -8.06 -3.52
N GLY A 171 -15.37 -8.59 -4.70
CA GLY A 171 -16.35 -8.98 -5.70
C GLY A 171 -17.23 -10.14 -5.25
N LEU A 172 -16.63 -11.22 -4.73
CA LEU A 172 -17.35 -12.40 -4.25
C LEU A 172 -18.25 -12.07 -3.07
N SER A 173 -17.77 -11.27 -2.12
CA SER A 173 -18.60 -10.83 -0.97
C SER A 173 -19.78 -9.95 -1.42
N CYS A 174 -19.60 -9.08 -2.41
CA CYS A 174 -20.71 -8.31 -3.00
C CYS A 174 -21.72 -9.22 -3.73
N LEU A 175 -21.26 -10.25 -4.45
CA LEU A 175 -22.16 -11.21 -5.08
C LEU A 175 -22.97 -11.98 -4.03
N VAL A 176 -22.33 -12.47 -2.97
CA VAL A 176 -23.02 -13.15 -1.87
C VAL A 176 -24.02 -12.21 -1.17
N CYS A 177 -23.63 -10.94 -0.99
CA CYS A 177 -24.49 -9.89 -0.44
C CYS A 177 -25.77 -9.69 -1.28
N SER A 178 -25.71 -9.88 -2.60
CA SER A 178 -26.87 -9.75 -3.48
C SER A 178 -27.95 -10.83 -3.28
N PHE A 179 -27.55 -12.03 -2.83
CA PHE A 179 -28.46 -13.14 -2.56
C PHE A 179 -28.97 -13.18 -1.12
N CYS A 180 -28.46 -12.29 -0.26
CA CYS A 180 -28.81 -12.25 1.15
C CYS A 180 -30.03 -11.32 1.37
N PRO A 181 -31.01 -11.71 2.21
CA PRO A 181 -32.10 -10.80 2.58
C PRO A 181 -31.56 -9.59 3.36
N PRO A 182 -32.27 -8.45 3.33
CA PRO A 182 -31.87 -7.25 4.06
C PRO A 182 -31.80 -7.53 5.56
N GLY A 183 -30.62 -7.32 6.15
CA GLY A 183 -30.37 -7.65 7.55
C GLY A 183 -28.89 -7.60 7.97
N PRO A 184 -28.56 -8.08 9.18
CA PRO A 184 -27.19 -8.04 9.71
C PRO A 184 -26.22 -8.90 8.89
N THR A 185 -26.70 -9.99 8.31
CA THR A 185 -25.92 -10.87 7.43
C THR A 185 -25.45 -10.14 6.18
N GLN A 186 -26.33 -9.34 5.56
CA GLN A 186 -25.99 -8.50 4.41
C GLN A 186 -24.90 -7.46 4.79
N ALA A 187 -25.05 -6.84 5.96
CA ALA A 187 -24.08 -5.87 6.47
C ALA A 187 -22.67 -6.48 6.69
N ILE A 188 -22.60 -7.71 7.19
CA ILE A 188 -21.33 -8.43 7.38
C ILE A 188 -20.64 -8.67 6.05
N PHE A 189 -21.36 -9.16 5.04
CA PHE A 189 -20.77 -9.37 3.70
C PHE A 189 -20.36 -8.06 3.04
N ALA A 190 -21.16 -6.99 3.18
CA ALA A 190 -20.79 -5.66 2.69
C ALA A 190 -19.52 -5.13 3.40
N ALA A 191 -19.37 -5.36 4.70
CA ALA A 191 -18.17 -4.98 5.46
C ALA A 191 -16.93 -5.77 5.02
N ILE A 192 -17.06 -7.09 4.77
CA ILE A 192 -15.99 -7.90 4.19
C ILE A 192 -15.60 -7.38 2.80
N GLY A 193 -16.59 -6.96 2.00
CA GLY A 193 -16.33 -6.37 0.70
C GLY A 193 -15.57 -5.06 0.78
N LYS A 194 -15.99 -4.16 1.68
CA LYS A 194 -15.29 -2.90 1.93
C LYS A 194 -13.87 -3.13 2.46
N PHE A 195 -13.67 -4.11 3.33
CA PHE A 195 -12.35 -4.53 3.82
C PHE A 195 -11.43 -4.95 2.66
N GLY A 196 -11.93 -5.78 1.73
CA GLY A 196 -11.19 -6.18 0.54
C GLY A 196 -10.83 -4.99 -0.37
N CYS A 197 -11.78 -4.07 -0.60
CA CYS A 197 -11.55 -2.85 -1.38
C CYS A 197 -10.51 -1.94 -0.73
N ALA A 198 -10.59 -1.69 0.59
CA ALA A 198 -9.68 -0.79 1.29
C ALA A 198 -8.23 -1.27 1.21
N GLY A 199 -8.00 -2.57 1.47
CA GLY A 199 -6.68 -3.18 1.30
C GLY A 199 -6.19 -3.09 -0.15
N ALA A 200 -7.04 -3.47 -1.12
CA ALA A 200 -6.69 -3.44 -2.54
C ALA A 200 -6.36 -2.02 -3.04
N PHE A 201 -7.00 -0.97 -2.53
CA PHE A 201 -6.76 0.42 -2.92
C PHE A 201 -5.33 0.87 -2.59
N THR A 202 -4.84 0.54 -1.40
CA THR A 202 -3.47 0.83 -0.96
C THR A 202 -2.45 0.07 -1.82
N ILE A 203 -2.73 -1.19 -2.12
CA ILE A 203 -1.84 -2.04 -2.93
C ILE A 203 -1.81 -1.59 -4.38
N ALA A 204 -2.96 -1.21 -4.96
CA ALA A 204 -3.06 -0.70 -6.32
C ALA A 204 -2.19 0.53 -6.53
N SER A 205 -2.18 1.45 -5.54
CA SER A 205 -1.31 2.64 -5.54
C SER A 205 0.17 2.29 -5.68
N ILE A 206 0.62 1.29 -4.92
CA ILE A 206 2.01 0.82 -4.94
C ILE A 206 2.30 0.10 -6.26
N PHE A 207 1.41 -0.82 -6.66
CA PHE A 207 1.59 -1.65 -7.84
C PHE A 207 1.65 -0.82 -9.13
N THR A 208 0.83 0.22 -9.28
CA THR A 208 0.96 1.17 -10.40
C THR A 208 2.35 1.80 -10.42
N SER A 209 2.85 2.26 -9.27
CA SER A 209 4.16 2.92 -9.22
C SER A 209 5.32 1.98 -9.57
N GLU A 210 5.21 0.69 -9.26
CA GLU A 210 6.21 -0.33 -9.59
C GLU A 210 6.14 -0.76 -11.07
N LEU A 211 4.97 -0.67 -11.71
CA LEU A 211 4.75 -1.17 -13.07
C LEU A 211 5.17 -0.20 -14.18
N PHE A 212 5.21 1.10 -13.89
CA PHE A 212 5.53 2.16 -14.87
C PHE A 212 6.88 2.84 -14.57
N PRO A 213 7.63 3.22 -15.63
CA PRO A 213 8.95 3.80 -15.46
C PRO A 213 8.87 5.21 -14.90
N THR A 214 9.94 5.61 -14.20
CA THR A 214 10.02 6.88 -13.46
C THR A 214 9.62 8.10 -14.28
N LEU A 215 10.00 8.15 -15.55
CA LEU A 215 9.72 9.26 -16.48
C LEU A 215 8.22 9.49 -16.74
N VAL A 216 7.40 8.44 -16.69
CA VAL A 216 5.98 8.52 -17.07
C VAL A 216 5.04 8.20 -15.91
N ARG A 217 5.59 7.71 -14.79
CA ARG A 217 4.86 7.27 -13.61
C ARG A 217 3.88 8.31 -13.10
N SER A 218 4.28 9.58 -13.00
CA SER A 218 3.41 10.65 -12.49
C SER A 218 2.23 10.93 -13.42
N ALA A 219 2.44 10.89 -14.75
CA ALA A 219 1.37 11.09 -15.72
C ALA A 219 0.37 9.93 -15.69
N VAL A 220 0.87 8.69 -15.59
CA VAL A 220 0.03 7.49 -15.50
C VAL A 220 -0.77 7.46 -14.19
N LEU A 221 -0.13 7.72 -13.04
CA LEU A 221 -0.82 7.84 -11.76
C LEU A 221 -1.92 8.92 -11.78
N GLY A 222 -1.67 10.04 -12.47
CA GLY A 222 -2.68 11.07 -12.69
C GLY A 222 -3.88 10.55 -13.48
N ALA A 223 -3.64 9.92 -14.63
CA ALA A 223 -4.69 9.37 -15.48
C ALA A 223 -5.48 8.23 -14.83
N GLU A 224 -4.82 7.38 -14.03
CA GLU A 224 -5.49 6.35 -13.23
C GLU A 224 -6.33 6.92 -12.09
N ASN A 225 -5.89 8.02 -11.48
CA ASN A 225 -6.69 8.72 -10.49
C ASN A 225 -7.94 9.35 -11.14
N GLU A 226 -7.84 9.87 -12.36
CA GLU A 226 -9.00 10.33 -13.13
C GLU A 226 -9.97 9.18 -13.43
N SER A 227 -9.47 8.00 -13.82
CA SER A 227 -10.33 6.82 -14.03
C SER A 227 -10.99 6.36 -12.74
N ALA A 228 -10.31 6.44 -11.59
CA ALA A 228 -10.90 6.21 -10.28
C ALA A 228 -12.05 7.19 -10.02
N ARG A 229 -11.91 8.48 -10.34
CA ARG A 229 -12.98 9.47 -10.17
C ARG A 229 -14.21 9.16 -11.00
N LEU A 230 -14.06 8.66 -12.23
CA LEU A 230 -15.19 8.20 -13.04
C LEU A 230 -15.99 7.10 -12.32
N GLY A 231 -15.30 6.15 -11.70
CA GLY A 231 -15.94 5.11 -10.88
C GLY A 231 -16.69 5.67 -9.67
N GLY A 232 -16.09 6.64 -8.96
CA GLY A 232 -16.73 7.32 -7.84
C GLY A 232 -17.97 8.13 -8.24
N ILE A 233 -17.96 8.76 -9.42
CA ILE A 233 -19.14 9.45 -9.98
C ILE A 233 -20.22 8.43 -10.34
N ALA A 234 -19.85 7.27 -10.91
CA ALA A 234 -20.80 6.23 -11.30
C ALA A 234 -21.48 5.54 -10.10
N ALA A 235 -20.78 5.39 -8.97
CA ALA A 235 -21.27 4.70 -7.77
C ALA A 235 -22.69 5.11 -7.29
N PRO A 236 -22.99 6.40 -7.04
CA PRO A 236 -24.33 6.82 -6.62
C PRO A 236 -25.41 6.54 -7.67
N PHE A 237 -25.09 6.64 -8.97
CA PHE A 237 -26.05 6.33 -10.03
C PHE A 237 -26.39 4.83 -10.07
N VAL A 238 -25.41 3.96 -9.83
CA VAL A 238 -25.63 2.51 -9.73
C VAL A 238 -26.55 2.18 -8.54
N VAL A 239 -26.31 2.80 -7.38
CA VAL A 239 -27.17 2.63 -6.20
C VAL A 239 -28.59 3.17 -6.47
N LEU A 240 -28.69 4.36 -7.07
CA LEU A 240 -29.97 4.96 -7.44
C LEU A 240 -30.75 4.07 -8.41
N LEU A 241 -30.10 3.50 -9.42
CA LEU A 241 -30.75 2.58 -10.37
C LEU A 241 -31.38 1.37 -9.66
N GLY A 242 -30.70 0.80 -8.65
CA GLY A 242 -31.25 -0.28 -7.83
C GLY A 242 -32.50 0.14 -7.07
N THR A 243 -32.52 1.36 -6.50
CA THR A 243 -33.69 1.88 -5.80
C THR A 243 -34.87 2.17 -6.73
N GLN A 244 -34.65 2.77 -7.90
CA GLN A 244 -35.70 3.10 -8.87
C GLN A 244 -36.36 1.85 -9.47
N LEU A 245 -35.56 0.83 -9.77
CA LEU A 245 -36.05 -0.45 -10.28
C LEU A 245 -36.62 -1.37 -9.19
N HIS A 246 -36.71 -0.92 -7.94
CA HIS A 246 -37.16 -1.71 -6.78
C HIS A 246 -36.39 -3.03 -6.58
N ASN A 247 -35.12 -3.07 -7.01
CA ASN A 247 -34.25 -4.24 -6.97
C ASN A 247 -33.01 -3.96 -6.12
N PRO A 248 -33.06 -4.19 -4.78
CA PRO A 248 -31.96 -3.86 -3.86
C PRO A 248 -30.69 -4.70 -4.10
N SER A 249 -30.82 -5.86 -4.75
CA SER A 249 -29.69 -6.73 -5.09
C SER A 249 -28.87 -6.24 -6.29
N LEU A 250 -29.47 -5.42 -7.18
CA LEU A 250 -28.87 -5.02 -8.45
C LEU A 250 -27.52 -4.28 -8.30
N PRO A 251 -27.37 -3.29 -7.40
CA PRO A 251 -26.09 -2.60 -7.21
C PRO A 251 -24.98 -3.56 -6.77
N PHE A 252 -25.29 -4.49 -5.86
CA PHE A 252 -24.34 -5.48 -5.36
C PHE A 252 -23.92 -6.49 -6.43
N VAL A 253 -24.84 -6.91 -7.32
CA VAL A 253 -24.48 -7.74 -8.48
C VAL A 253 -23.53 -6.99 -9.40
N LEU A 254 -23.81 -5.73 -9.72
CA LEU A 254 -22.95 -4.93 -10.60
C LEU A 254 -21.56 -4.72 -10.00
N PHE A 255 -21.47 -4.33 -8.72
CA PHE A 255 -20.20 -4.20 -8.02
C PHE A 255 -19.45 -5.54 -7.96
N GLY A 256 -20.17 -6.64 -7.70
CA GLY A 256 -19.62 -7.98 -7.64
C GLY A 256 -19.02 -8.46 -8.96
N VAL A 257 -19.80 -8.41 -10.06
CA VAL A 257 -19.37 -8.87 -11.39
C VAL A 257 -18.20 -8.04 -11.91
N THR A 258 -18.30 -6.71 -11.81
CA THR A 258 -17.22 -5.81 -12.28
C THR A 258 -15.94 -6.00 -11.48
N SER A 259 -16.03 -6.20 -10.16
CA SER A 259 -14.88 -6.50 -9.29
C SER A 259 -14.27 -7.86 -9.58
N VAL A 260 -15.07 -8.92 -9.79
CA VAL A 260 -14.54 -10.23 -10.16
C VAL A 260 -13.78 -10.15 -11.48
N LEU A 261 -14.34 -9.46 -12.48
CA LEU A 261 -13.66 -9.23 -13.76
C LEU A 261 -12.35 -8.45 -13.56
N ALA A 262 -12.34 -7.42 -12.72
CA ALA A 262 -11.13 -6.66 -12.40
C ALA A 262 -10.05 -7.54 -11.75
N GLY A 263 -10.44 -8.39 -10.80
CA GLY A 263 -9.53 -9.34 -10.15
C GLY A 263 -8.92 -10.34 -11.14
N LEU A 264 -9.74 -10.88 -12.06
CA LEU A 264 -9.26 -11.78 -13.12
C LEU A 264 -8.33 -11.08 -14.12
N LEU A 265 -8.60 -9.82 -14.46
CA LEU A 265 -7.73 -9.03 -15.34
C LEU A 265 -6.38 -8.73 -14.69
N ILE A 266 -6.34 -8.46 -13.38
CA ILE A 266 -5.08 -8.27 -12.64
C ILE A 266 -4.21 -9.51 -12.74
N LEU A 267 -4.79 -10.72 -12.69
CA LEU A 267 -4.03 -11.96 -12.83
C LEU A 267 -3.24 -12.04 -14.15
N THR A 268 -3.60 -11.27 -15.17
CA THR A 268 -2.87 -11.20 -16.46
C THR A 268 -1.67 -10.24 -16.45
N LEU A 269 -1.47 -9.47 -15.38
CA LEU A 269 -0.33 -8.57 -15.21
C LEU A 269 0.87 -9.32 -14.61
N PRO A 270 2.10 -8.85 -14.88
CA PRO A 270 3.31 -9.43 -14.29
C PRO A 270 3.45 -9.07 -12.80
N GLU A 271 4.11 -9.94 -12.03
CA GLU A 271 4.46 -9.70 -10.63
C GLU A 271 5.69 -8.78 -10.52
N THR A 272 5.65 -7.83 -9.58
CA THR A 272 6.70 -6.83 -9.35
C THR A 272 7.57 -7.13 -8.13
N LEU A 273 7.19 -8.10 -7.28
CA LEU A 273 7.96 -8.52 -6.11
C LEU A 273 9.42 -8.83 -6.49
N GLY A 274 10.37 -8.09 -5.93
CA GLY A 274 11.81 -8.31 -6.10
C GLY A 274 12.38 -7.91 -7.47
N ALA A 275 11.59 -7.29 -8.34
CA ALA A 275 12.08 -6.73 -9.60
C ALA A 275 12.71 -5.34 -9.36
N PRO A 276 13.81 -4.98 -10.06
CA PRO A 276 14.30 -3.61 -10.06
C PRO A 276 13.23 -2.69 -10.66
N LEU A 277 13.13 -1.46 -10.15
CA LEU A 277 12.21 -0.48 -10.70
C LEU A 277 12.64 -0.16 -12.14
N PRO A 278 11.71 -0.17 -13.12
CA PRO A 278 12.06 0.19 -14.49
C PRO A 278 12.39 1.68 -14.55
N ASP A 279 13.57 2.02 -15.04
CA ASP A 279 13.97 3.41 -15.27
C ASP A 279 13.72 3.83 -16.72
N THR A 280 13.77 2.88 -17.66
CA THR A 280 13.57 3.14 -19.09
C THR A 280 12.39 2.36 -19.67
N MET A 281 11.91 2.78 -20.85
CA MET A 281 10.86 2.04 -21.58
C MET A 281 11.33 0.66 -22.08
N GLN A 282 12.64 0.48 -22.28
CA GLN A 282 13.22 -0.79 -22.74
C GLN A 282 13.20 -1.86 -21.62
N ASP A 283 13.31 -1.44 -20.35
CA ASP A 283 13.22 -2.34 -19.19
C ASP A 283 11.82 -2.98 -19.04
N LEU A 284 10.78 -2.35 -19.61
CA LEU A 284 9.40 -2.84 -19.50
C LEU A 284 9.14 -4.10 -20.32
N ASP A 285 9.89 -4.29 -21.40
CA ASP A 285 9.78 -5.48 -22.26
C ASP A 285 10.44 -6.70 -21.62
N ALA A 286 11.46 -6.51 -20.77
CA ALA A 286 12.02 -7.58 -19.94
C ALA A 286 11.02 -8.06 -18.87
N ILE A 287 10.16 -7.17 -18.37
CA ILE A 287 9.10 -7.47 -17.36
C ILE A 287 7.80 -7.96 -18.04
N SER A 288 7.82 -8.26 -19.35
CA SER A 288 6.60 -8.59 -20.12
C SER A 288 5.97 -9.96 -19.80
N SER A 289 6.72 -10.87 -19.19
CA SER A 289 6.30 -12.27 -18.99
C SER A 289 5.83 -12.51 -17.55
N ILE A 290 4.61 -13.04 -17.44
CA ILE A 290 3.93 -13.48 -16.19
C ILE A 290 4.82 -14.44 -15.37
N PHE A 291 5.81 -15.09 -16.02
CA PHE A 291 6.68 -16.12 -15.45
C PHE A 291 8.18 -15.75 -15.43
N SER A 292 8.58 -14.55 -15.86
CA SER A 292 10.01 -14.26 -16.10
C SER A 292 10.85 -13.95 -14.86
N SER A 293 10.23 -13.69 -13.71
CA SER A 293 11.00 -13.42 -12.50
C SER A 293 11.08 -14.69 -11.64
N GLY A 294 12.30 -15.24 -11.54
CA GLY A 294 12.68 -16.21 -10.51
C GLY A 294 12.37 -15.74 -9.07
N ALA A 295 11.91 -14.50 -8.91
CA ALA A 295 11.33 -13.91 -7.71
C ALA A 295 10.10 -14.66 -7.17
N TYR A 296 9.26 -15.28 -8.01
CA TYR A 296 8.14 -16.12 -7.50
C TYR A 296 8.68 -17.32 -6.69
N LYS A 297 9.75 -17.97 -7.16
CA LYS A 297 10.43 -19.05 -6.44
C LYS A 297 11.21 -18.52 -5.22
N GLN A 298 11.77 -17.32 -5.28
CA GLN A 298 12.47 -16.70 -4.14
C GLN A 298 11.50 -16.24 -3.05
N GLY A 299 10.32 -15.70 -3.36
CA GLY A 299 9.31 -15.28 -2.40
C GLY A 299 8.78 -16.45 -1.57
N TRP A 300 8.43 -17.56 -2.23
CA TRP A 300 8.04 -18.80 -1.54
C TRP A 300 9.18 -19.41 -0.71
N ARG A 301 10.43 -19.35 -1.20
CA ARG A 301 11.61 -19.81 -0.43
C ARG A 301 11.93 -18.90 0.74
N ALA A 302 11.77 -17.58 0.62
CA ALA A 302 11.98 -16.60 1.68
C ALA A 302 10.87 -16.67 2.73
N ALA A 303 9.61 -16.81 2.32
CA ALA A 303 8.48 -17.02 3.22
C ALA A 303 8.59 -18.37 3.96
N GLY A 304 8.99 -19.43 3.25
CA GLY A 304 9.33 -20.73 3.86
C GLY A 304 10.48 -20.60 4.86
N ASN A 305 11.61 -20.01 4.45
CA ASN A 305 12.76 -19.81 5.32
C ASN A 305 12.44 -18.94 6.54
N ALA A 306 11.63 -17.89 6.40
CA ALA A 306 11.19 -17.06 7.54
C ALA A 306 10.30 -17.83 8.52
N LEU A 307 9.46 -18.75 8.03
CA LEU A 307 8.63 -19.63 8.86
C LEU A 307 9.45 -20.72 9.57
N PHE A 308 10.49 -21.25 8.93
CA PHE A 308 11.33 -22.32 9.50
C PHE A 308 12.50 -21.79 10.36
N HIS A 309 13.07 -20.62 10.05
CA HIS A 309 14.17 -20.02 10.82
C HIS A 309 13.72 -19.37 12.13
N THR A 310 12.48 -18.86 12.22
CA THR A 310 11.94 -18.36 13.51
C THR A 310 11.80 -19.49 14.54
N ARG A 311 11.61 -20.74 14.09
CA ARG A 311 11.57 -21.91 14.97
C ARG A 311 12.96 -22.45 15.33
N ALA A 312 13.94 -22.32 14.43
CA ALA A 312 15.31 -22.83 14.62
C ALA A 312 16.23 -21.88 15.42
N HIS A 313 16.07 -20.55 15.29
CA HIS A 313 16.88 -19.59 16.03
C HIS A 313 16.48 -19.48 17.51
N GLY A 314 15.18 -19.54 17.83
CA GLY A 314 14.73 -19.51 19.22
C GLY A 314 15.13 -20.76 20.02
N SER A 315 15.29 -21.91 19.35
CA SER A 315 15.74 -23.15 19.98
C SER A 315 17.27 -23.24 20.09
N ARG A 316 18.03 -22.76 19.10
CA ARG A 316 19.51 -22.70 19.19
C ARG A 316 20.05 -21.64 20.14
N GLN A 317 19.43 -20.45 20.23
CA GLN A 317 19.85 -19.45 21.21
C GLN A 317 19.54 -19.87 22.65
N ASN A 318 18.43 -20.57 22.88
CA ASN A 318 18.14 -21.13 24.21
C ASN A 318 19.08 -22.29 24.57
N LEU A 319 19.50 -23.12 23.61
CA LEU A 319 20.50 -24.16 23.85
C LEU A 319 21.91 -23.60 24.09
N GLN A 320 22.31 -22.55 23.36
CA GLN A 320 23.62 -21.90 23.55
C GLN A 320 23.70 -21.13 24.87
N ARG A 321 22.62 -20.43 25.28
CA ARG A 321 22.56 -19.79 26.60
C ARG A 321 22.61 -20.81 27.74
N VAL A 322 21.94 -21.95 27.61
CA VAL A 322 22.00 -23.04 28.62
C VAL A 322 23.39 -23.69 28.68
N SER A 323 24.12 -23.75 27.56
CA SER A 323 25.50 -24.26 27.53
C SER A 323 26.53 -23.26 28.07
N GLU A 324 26.43 -21.96 27.75
CA GLU A 324 27.33 -20.94 28.29
C GLU A 324 27.14 -20.73 29.80
N GLU A 325 25.91 -20.88 30.31
CA GLU A 325 25.61 -20.77 31.74
C GLU A 325 26.02 -22.02 32.54
N ALA A 326 26.33 -23.13 31.86
CA ALA A 326 26.86 -24.36 32.46
C ALA A 326 28.40 -24.38 32.57
N ASP A 327 29.12 -23.63 31.73
CA ASP A 327 30.59 -23.59 31.71
C ASP A 327 31.20 -22.55 32.67
N ASP A 328 30.40 -21.62 33.23
CA ASP A 328 30.90 -20.50 34.05
C ASP A 328 30.79 -20.71 35.58
N LYS A 329 30.76 -21.96 36.07
CA LYS A 329 30.80 -22.27 37.52
C LYS A 329 32.02 -23.12 37.92
N PRO A 330 32.86 -22.65 38.86
CA PRO A 330 33.99 -23.44 39.36
C PRO A 330 33.54 -24.59 40.29
N PRO A 331 34.37 -25.63 40.49
CA PRO A 331 33.96 -26.86 41.14
C PRO A 331 34.14 -26.80 42.66
N SER A 332 33.06 -26.88 43.45
CA SER A 332 33.12 -27.50 44.78
C SER A 332 31.76 -27.89 45.36
N CYS A 333 31.71 -29.13 45.86
CA CYS A 333 30.88 -29.66 46.97
C CYS A 333 29.43 -30.12 46.71
N ALA A 334 29.32 -31.42 46.42
CA ALA A 334 28.52 -32.45 47.12
C ALA A 334 27.00 -32.27 47.38
N GLY A 335 26.19 -32.99 46.57
CA GLY A 335 24.99 -33.78 46.97
C GLY A 335 23.68 -33.06 47.39
N PRO A 336 22.55 -33.79 47.52
CA PRO A 336 21.69 -34.13 46.37
C PRO A 336 20.19 -33.71 46.55
N ILE A 337 19.46 -33.68 45.40
CA ILE A 337 18.00 -33.92 45.23
C ILE A 337 17.00 -32.75 45.44
N GLN A 338 16.12 -32.64 44.41
CA GLN A 338 14.69 -32.27 44.37
C GLN A 338 14.22 -30.95 43.72
N HIS A 339 13.69 -31.11 42.49
CA HIS A 339 12.51 -30.52 41.84
C HIS A 339 12.13 -29.06 42.16
N VAL A 340 12.29 -28.12 41.22
CA VAL A 340 11.41 -27.83 40.06
C VAL A 340 9.97 -27.49 40.46
N GLN A 341 9.69 -26.20 40.71
CA GLN A 341 8.65 -25.38 40.06
C GLN A 341 8.54 -24.01 40.73
N GLU A 342 8.00 -23.03 39.98
CA GLU A 342 7.67 -21.64 40.35
C GLU A 342 8.80 -20.60 40.33
N VAL A 343 8.80 -19.76 39.27
CA VAL A 343 8.65 -18.30 39.45
C VAL A 343 7.80 -17.76 38.28
N LEU A 344 6.49 -17.65 38.51
CA LEU A 344 5.60 -16.72 37.81
C LEU A 344 5.15 -15.69 38.84
N LEU A 345 5.07 -14.42 38.43
CA LEU A 345 4.62 -13.22 39.18
C LEU A 345 5.71 -12.59 40.07
N THR A 346 6.40 -11.51 39.68
CA THR A 346 5.98 -10.08 39.65
C THR A 346 7.32 -9.30 39.65
N LYS A 347 7.60 -8.21 38.92
CA LYS A 347 7.04 -6.85 38.87
C LYS A 347 7.81 -6.12 37.74
N SER A 348 7.12 -5.40 36.85
CA SER A 348 7.17 -3.92 36.70
C SER A 348 8.57 -3.32 36.50
N ASP A 349 8.89 -2.88 35.27
CA ASP A 349 9.09 -1.45 34.95
C ASP A 349 9.60 -1.22 33.50
N GLY A 350 8.97 -0.28 32.80
CA GLY A 350 9.66 0.67 31.91
C GLY A 350 10.07 0.27 30.47
N LYS A 351 9.15 0.47 29.51
CA LYS A 351 9.34 0.98 28.12
C LYS A 351 10.33 0.25 27.14
N PRO A 352 9.91 -0.09 25.90
CA PRO A 352 10.79 -0.70 24.89
C PRO A 352 11.63 0.35 24.11
N PRO A 353 12.84 0.02 23.62
CA PRO A 353 13.51 0.79 22.56
C PRO A 353 12.94 0.42 21.17
N THR A 354 12.77 1.43 20.32
CA THR A 354 12.36 1.36 18.91
C THR A 354 13.45 0.75 18.01
N PRO A 355 13.10 0.03 16.92
CA PRO A 355 14.07 -0.41 15.93
C PRO A 355 14.14 0.58 14.76
N VAL A 356 15.24 1.31 14.65
CA VAL A 356 15.73 1.89 13.40
C VAL A 356 17.17 1.42 13.30
N ASP A 357 17.45 0.54 12.34
CA ASP A 357 18.75 0.32 11.68
C ASP A 357 18.80 -1.10 11.11
N ALA A 358 18.39 -1.26 9.84
CA ALA A 358 18.88 -2.31 8.95
C ALA A 358 18.31 -2.13 7.52
N TYR A 359 18.75 -1.10 6.80
CA TYR A 359 18.77 -1.11 5.34
C TYR A 359 20.06 -0.45 4.85
N SER A 360 21.17 -1.16 5.03
CA SER A 360 22.41 -0.91 4.30
C SER A 360 22.26 -1.51 2.89
N ILE A 361 22.15 -0.63 1.91
CA ILE A 361 22.15 -0.94 0.47
C ILE A 361 23.56 -1.44 0.11
N VAL A 362 23.66 -2.71 -0.27
CA VAL A 362 24.87 -3.30 -0.87
C VAL A 362 24.88 -2.90 -2.35
N VAL A 363 25.67 -1.88 -2.69
CA VAL A 363 26.02 -1.55 -4.08
C VAL A 363 27.13 -2.52 -4.51
N MET A 364 26.83 -3.40 -5.47
CA MET A 364 27.85 -4.21 -6.15
C MET A 364 28.67 -3.31 -7.09
N PRO A 365 30.00 -3.45 -7.14
CA PRO A 365 30.84 -2.65 -8.03
C PRO A 365 30.69 -3.14 -9.48
N GLN A 366 30.42 -2.21 -10.41
CA GLN A 366 30.52 -2.47 -11.83
C GLN A 366 32.00 -2.56 -12.25
N GLN A 367 32.33 -3.60 -13.03
CA GLN A 367 33.65 -3.77 -13.63
C GLN A 367 33.90 -2.72 -14.74
N PRO A 368 35.12 -2.20 -14.88
CA PRO A 368 35.44 -1.22 -15.91
C PRO A 368 35.55 -1.88 -17.30
N HIS A 369 34.91 -1.23 -18.28
CA HIS A 369 35.14 -1.44 -19.71
C HIS A 369 36.59 -1.11 -20.06
N ALA A 370 37.28 -2.04 -20.72
CA ALA A 370 38.57 -1.81 -21.32
C ALA A 370 38.39 -1.19 -22.71
N ASP A 371 38.85 0.05 -22.86
CA ASP A 371 39.17 0.65 -24.15
C ASP A 371 40.37 -0.09 -24.77
N GLY A 372 40.23 -0.45 -26.04
CA GLY A 372 41.30 -1.01 -26.86
C GLY A 372 41.27 -0.37 -28.24
N GLU A 373 42.03 0.70 -28.39
CA GLU A 373 42.47 1.20 -29.69
C GLU A 373 43.35 0.13 -30.39
N ARG A 374 42.93 -0.32 -31.57
CA ARG A 374 43.74 -0.39 -32.80
C ARG A 374 42.91 -0.82 -34.00
#